data_AF-A0A1Z4V0Q4-F1
#
_entry.id   AF-A0A1Z4V0Q4-F1
#
_cell.length_a   1.000
_cell.length_b   1.000
_cell.length_c   1.000
_cell.angle_alpha   90.00
_cell.angle_beta   90.00
_cell.angle_gamma   90.00
#
_symmetry.space_group_name_H-M   'P 1'
#
loop_
_entity.id
_entity.type
_entity.pdbx_description
1 polymer ?
#
loop_
_entity_poly.entity_id
_entity_poly.type
_entity_poly.pdbx_seq_one_letter_code
_entity_poly.pdbx_strand_id
1 'polypeptide(L)'
;MNNLEELITDINRFEAIIANWDESQRCVALGLQRAIESLHKAALTNLIKSLKQENISALRHAVDDEIVYAVLLYHDLVKQPLSERIKTALAEISPSLQSPPQNEF
;
A
#
# COMPACT_ATOMS: atom_id res chain seq x y z
N MET A 1 -10.45 14.52 -13.23
CA MET A 1 -9.13 14.02 -12.79
C MET A 1 -9.36 13.53 -11.38
N ASN A 2 -9.34 12.23 -11.15
CA ASN A 2 -9.50 11.70 -9.78
C ASN A 2 -8.18 11.98 -9.08
N ASN A 3 -8.18 12.89 -8.10
CA ASN A 3 -6.99 13.15 -7.31
C ASN A 3 -6.68 11.88 -6.49
N LEU A 4 -5.40 11.47 -6.43
CA LEU A 4 -4.97 10.33 -5.63
C LEU A 4 -5.48 10.43 -4.19
N GLU A 5 -5.52 11.65 -3.64
CA GLU A 5 -6.05 11.93 -2.31
C GLU A 5 -7.54 11.58 -2.16
N GLU A 6 -8.36 11.80 -3.20
CA GLU A 6 -9.79 11.45 -3.17
C GLU A 6 -9.98 9.93 -3.14
N LEU A 7 -9.21 9.21 -3.96
CA LEU A 7 -9.24 7.75 -3.99
C LEU A 7 -8.80 7.15 -2.65
N ILE A 8 -7.73 7.69 -2.06
CA ILE A 8 -7.25 7.26 -0.73
C ILE A 8 -8.29 7.60 0.35
N THR A 9 -8.92 8.76 0.27
CA THR A 9 -9.96 9.18 1.22
C THR A 9 -11.17 8.24 1.19
N ASP A 10 -11.61 7.85 -0.01
CA ASP A 10 -12.70 6.89 -0.17
C ASP A 10 -12.33 5.50 0.38
N ILE A 11 -11.12 5.01 0.09
CA ILE A 11 -10.62 3.74 0.65
C ILE A 11 -10.63 3.79 2.19
N ASN A 12 -10.03 4.83 2.78
CA ASN A 12 -9.97 5.01 4.23
C ASN A 12 -11.38 5.08 4.85
N ARG A 13 -12.32 5.74 4.18
CA ARG A 13 -13.72 5.81 4.61
C ARG A 13 -14.37 4.42 4.63
N PHE A 14 -14.19 3.62 3.59
CA PHE A 14 -14.76 2.27 3.54
C PHE A 14 -14.11 1.35 4.57
N GLU A 15 -12.79 1.44 4.76
CA GLU A 15 -12.09 0.68 5.80
C GLU A 15 -12.58 1.04 7.20
N ALA A 16 -12.82 2.32 7.49
CA ALA A 16 -13.40 2.76 8.75
C ALA A 16 -14.83 2.23 8.98
N ILE A 17 -15.63 2.10 7.92
CA ILE A 17 -16.97 1.48 8.01
C ILE A 17 -16.83 -0.01 8.31
N ILE A 18 -15.98 -0.72 7.57
CA ILE A 18 -15.73 -2.17 7.72
C ILE A 18 -15.18 -2.50 9.12
N ALA A 19 -14.37 -1.61 9.71
CA ALA A 19 -13.84 -1.77 11.06
C ALA A 19 -14.93 -1.83 12.15
N ASN A 20 -16.11 -1.27 11.88
CA ASN A 20 -17.25 -1.27 12.79
C ASN A 20 -18.24 -2.42 12.54
N TRP A 21 -17.98 -3.28 11.55
CA TRP A 21 -18.83 -4.43 11.26
C TRP A 21 -18.57 -5.59 12.23
N ASP A 22 -19.55 -6.49 12.32
CA ASP A 22 -19.34 -7.74 13.03
C ASP A 22 -18.25 -8.60 12.36
N GLU A 23 -17.67 -9.53 13.13
CA GLU A 23 -16.54 -10.33 12.66
C GLU A 23 -16.84 -11.10 11.37
N SER A 24 -18.07 -11.59 11.22
CA SER A 24 -18.48 -12.40 10.08
C SER A 24 -18.54 -11.58 8.79
N GLN A 25 -19.13 -10.39 8.85
CA GLN A 25 -19.24 -9.44 7.75
C GLN A 25 -17.87 -8.88 7.38
N ARG A 26 -17.07 -8.50 8.40
CA ARG A 26 -15.71 -7.99 8.21
C ARG A 26 -14.81 -9.03 7.54
N CYS A 27 -14.91 -10.30 7.93
CA CYS A 27 -14.15 -11.39 7.33
C CYS A 27 -14.47 -11.54 5.83
N VAL A 28 -15.75 -11.52 5.44
CA VAL A 28 -16.15 -11.63 4.04
C VAL A 28 -15.68 -10.42 3.22
N ALA A 29 -15.83 -9.20 3.74
CA ALA A 29 -15.41 -7.97 3.06
C ALA A 29 -13.90 -7.94 2.82
N LEU A 30 -13.10 -8.20 3.85
CA LEU A 30 -11.64 -8.26 3.74
C LEU A 30 -11.18 -9.43 2.86
N GLY A 31 -11.90 -10.56 2.89
CA GLY A 31 -11.64 -11.69 2.01
C GLY A 31 -11.82 -11.33 0.54
N LEU A 32 -12.92 -10.65 0.19
CA LEU A 32 -13.20 -10.18 -1.17
C LEU A 32 -12.15 -9.16 -1.63
N GLN A 33 -11.85 -8.16 -0.79
CA GLN A 33 -10.83 -7.15 -1.06
C GLN A 33 -9.48 -7.80 -1.39
N ARG A 34 -8.99 -8.71 -0.54
CA ARG A 34 -7.72 -9.43 -0.75
C ARG A 34 -7.72 -10.28 -2.02
N ALA A 35 -8.85 -10.91 -2.37
CA ALA A 35 -8.96 -11.71 -3.58
C ALA A 35 -8.82 -10.83 -4.84
N ILE A 36 -9.46 -9.66 -4.84
CA ILE A 36 -9.36 -8.67 -5.93
C ILE A 36 -7.93 -8.13 -6.01
N GLU A 37 -7.31 -7.77 -4.89
CA GLU A 37 -5.93 -7.27 -4.85
C GLU A 37 -4.93 -8.31 -5.36
N SER A 38 -5.13 -9.58 -5.02
CA SER A 38 -4.29 -10.69 -5.50
C SER A 38 -4.40 -10.86 -7.02
N LEU A 39 -5.62 -10.75 -7.56
CA LEU A 39 -5.85 -10.79 -9.00
C LEU A 39 -5.17 -9.60 -9.71
N HIS A 40 -5.32 -8.39 -9.18
CA HIS A 40 -4.68 -7.19 -9.72
C HIS A 40 -3.15 -7.31 -9.69
N LYS A 41 -2.57 -7.75 -8.57
CA LYS A 41 -1.13 -7.98 -8.44
C LYS A 41 -0.63 -8.98 -9.48
N ALA A 42 -1.35 -10.08 -9.70
CA ALA A 42 -0.98 -11.08 -10.71
C ALA A 42 -1.02 -10.50 -12.13
N ALA A 43 -2.08 -9.76 -12.48
CA ALA A 43 -2.23 -9.12 -13.78
C ALA A 43 -1.12 -8.08 -14.03
N LEU A 44 -0.88 -7.18 -13.06
CA LEU A 44 0.18 -6.16 -13.14
C LEU A 44 1.57 -6.80 -13.23
N THR A 45 1.83 -7.86 -12.47
CA THR A 45 3.10 -8.61 -12.56
C THR A 45 3.33 -9.15 -13.96
N ASN A 46 2.32 -9.76 -14.57
CA ASN A 46 2.42 -10.29 -15.92
C ASN A 46 2.61 -9.18 -16.96
N LEU A 47 1.85 -8.08 -16.84
CA LEU A 47 1.98 -6.92 -17.71
C LEU A 47 3.39 -6.31 -17.63
N ILE A 48 3.92 -6.09 -16.42
CA ILE A 48 5.28 -5.59 -16.19
C ILE A 48 6.32 -6.52 -16.81
N LYS A 49 6.15 -7.85 -16.67
CA LYS A 49 7.08 -8.82 -17.27
C LYS A 49 7.09 -8.72 -18.79
N SER A 50 5.92 -8.68 -19.43
CA SER A 50 5.80 -8.53 -20.89
C SER A 50 6.39 -7.20 -21.37
N LEU A 51 6.01 -6.08 -20.74
CA LEU A 51 6.49 -4.75 -21.13
C LEU A 51 7.99 -4.55 -20.91
N LYS A 52 8.57 -5.19 -19.87
CA LYS A 52 10.04 -5.15 -19.66
C LYS A 52 10.82 -5.78 -20.80
N GLN A 53 10.26 -6.78 -21.48
CA GLN A 53 10.91 -7.45 -22.63
C GLN A 53 10.90 -6.56 -23.87
N GLU A 54 9.85 -5.76 -24.05
CA GLU A 54 9.64 -4.96 -25.26
C GLU A 54 10.16 -3.52 -25.12
N ASN A 55 9.88 -2.85 -23.99
CA ASN A 55 10.24 -1.45 -23.79
C ASN A 55 10.30 -1.06 -22.30
N ILE A 56 11.48 -1.25 -21.70
CA ILE A 56 11.73 -0.88 -20.30
C ILE A 56 11.66 0.64 -20.06
N SER A 57 11.93 1.46 -21.07
CA SER A 57 11.89 2.92 -20.96
C SER A 57 10.46 3.43 -20.80
N ALA A 58 9.51 2.85 -21.53
CA ALA A 58 8.09 3.17 -21.39
C ALA A 58 7.58 2.81 -19.99
N LEU A 59 8.02 1.67 -19.43
CA LEU A 59 7.66 1.30 -18.07
C LEU A 59 8.21 2.28 -17.03
N ARG A 60 9.45 2.78 -17.21
CA ARG A 60 10.03 3.81 -16.34
C ARG A 60 9.26 5.13 -16.41
N HIS A 61 8.79 5.50 -17.59
CA HIS A 61 7.99 6.71 -17.73
C HIS A 61 6.59 6.55 -17.11
N ALA A 62 5.98 5.36 -17.22
CA ALA A 62 4.69 5.09 -16.62
C ALA A 62 4.69 5.23 -15.08
N VAL A 63 5.83 4.97 -14.41
CA VAL A 63 5.95 5.17 -12.96
C VAL A 63 6.15 6.63 -12.54
N ASP A 64 6.30 7.56 -13.49
CA ASP A 64 6.29 9.00 -13.20
C ASP A 64 4.87 9.50 -12.87
N ASP A 65 3.84 8.74 -13.26
CA ASP A 65 2.46 9.00 -12.85
C ASP A 65 2.26 8.57 -11.38
N GLU A 66 1.74 9.50 -10.58
CA GLU A 66 1.59 9.34 -9.13
C GLU A 66 0.64 8.19 -8.76
N ILE A 67 -0.45 8.02 -9.50
CA ILE A 67 -1.44 6.96 -9.25
C ILE A 67 -0.84 5.61 -9.62
N VAL A 68 -0.16 5.53 -10.76
CA VAL A 68 0.54 4.30 -11.18
C VAL A 68 1.59 3.92 -10.14
N TYR A 69 2.40 4.87 -9.68
CA TYR A 69 3.40 4.63 -8.66
C TYR A 69 2.77 4.14 -7.35
N ALA A 70 1.71 4.80 -6.87
CA ALA A 70 1.00 4.41 -5.64
C ALA A 70 0.43 2.99 -5.71
N VAL A 71 -0.20 2.60 -6.82
CA VAL A 71 -0.75 1.25 -7.01
C VAL A 71 0.35 0.19 -7.07
N LEU A 72 1.44 0.47 -7.79
CA LEU A 72 2.56 -0.46 -7.86
C LEU A 72 3.25 -0.61 -6.49
N LEU A 73 3.32 0.47 -5.72
CA LEU A 73 3.87 0.46 -4.36
C LEU A 73 2.99 -0.37 -3.43
N TYR A 74 1.69 -0.14 -3.47
CA TYR A 74 0.69 -0.86 -2.68
C TYR A 74 0.75 -2.38 -2.91
N HIS A 75 1.01 -2.81 -4.13
CA HIS A 75 1.15 -4.23 -4.48
C HIS A 75 2.57 -4.79 -4.32
N ASP A 76 3.52 -4.05 -3.74
CA ASP A 76 4.95 -4.41 -3.62
C ASP A 76 5.64 -4.71 -4.96
N LEU A 77 5.19 -4.11 -6.06
CA LEU A 77 5.72 -4.32 -7.41
C LEU A 77 6.89 -3.38 -7.73
N VAL A 78 7.05 -2.30 -6.97
CA VAL A 78 8.19 -1.39 -7.00
C VAL A 78 8.82 -1.30 -5.62
N LYS A 79 10.13 -1.07 -5.57
CA LYS A 79 10.84 -0.90 -4.29
C LYS A 79 10.57 0.51 -3.76
N GLN A 80 10.13 0.60 -2.51
CA GLN A 80 10.16 1.87 -1.77
C GLN A 80 11.58 2.45 -1.82
N PRO A 81 11.75 3.75 -2.09
CA PRO A 81 13.03 4.42 -1.97
C PRO A 81 13.57 4.22 -0.54
N LEU A 82 14.88 4.03 -0.43
CA LEU A 82 15.56 3.65 0.82
C LEU A 82 15.23 4.60 1.98
N SER A 83 15.03 5.89 1.68
CA SER A 83 14.63 6.92 2.64
C SER A 83 13.26 6.68 3.27
N GLU A 84 12.28 6.24 2.49
CA GLU A 84 10.93 5.93 3.01
C GLU A 84 10.92 4.62 3.78
N ARG A 85 11.71 3.61 3.36
CA ARG A 85 11.89 2.36 4.13
C ARG A 85 12.46 2.62 5.53
N ILE A 86 13.41 3.55 5.63
CA ILE A 86 14.00 3.96 6.91
C ILE A 86 12.96 4.70 7.76
N LYS A 87 12.14 5.59 7.17
CA LYS A 87 11.07 6.28 7.91
C LYS A 87 9.99 5.32 8.42
N THR A 88 9.52 4.38 7.61
CA THR A 88 8.53 3.37 8.02
C THR A 88 9.10 2.47 9.13
N ALA A 89 10.34 1.98 8.96
CA ALA A 89 11.00 1.19 10.00
C ALA A 89 11.27 1.99 11.30
N LEU A 90 11.55 3.29 11.20
CA LEU A 90 11.69 4.19 12.35
C LEU A 90 10.33 4.47 13.03
N ALA A 91 9.24 4.60 12.26
CA ALA A 91 7.89 4.78 12.78
C ALA A 91 7.40 3.53 13.53
N GLU A 92 7.75 2.33 13.06
CA GLU A 92 7.43 1.05 13.72
C GLU A 92 8.14 0.86 15.08
N ILE A 93 9.33 1.45 15.28
CA ILE A 93 10.08 1.37 16.56
C ILE A 93 9.88 2.58 17.48
N SER A 94 9.29 3.68 16.99
CA SER A 94 9.08 4.92 17.76
C SER A 94 8.26 4.76 19.05
N PRO A 95 7.20 3.92 19.14
CA PRO A 95 6.50 3.76 20.41
C PRO A 95 7.31 2.97 21.46
N SER A 96 8.32 2.21 21.04
CA SER A 96 9.16 1.37 21.92
C SER A 96 10.34 2.12 22.55
N LEU A 97 10.61 3.37 22.11
CA LEU A 97 11.72 4.19 22.59
C LEU A 97 11.27 5.35 23.50
N GLN A 98 9.97 5.49 23.77
CA GLN A 98 9.41 6.51 24.67
C GLN A 98 9.07 5.99 26.08
N SER A 99 9.78 4.98 26.58
CA SER A 99 9.74 4.63 28.01
C SER A 99 10.77 5.49 28.77
N PRO A 100 10.36 6.46 29.60
CA PRO A 100 11.28 7.05 30.57
C PRO A 100 11.60 6.02 31.66
N PRO A 101 12.78 6.05 32.29
CA PRO A 101 13.07 5.16 33.41
C PRO A 101 12.12 5.48 34.57
N GLN A 102 11.32 4.49 34.99
CA GLN A 102 10.64 4.53 36.27
C GLN A 102 11.67 4.26 37.36
N ASN A 103 12.22 5.31 37.98
CA ASN A 103 12.98 5.21 39.22
C ASN A 103 12.52 6.28 40.22
N GLU A 104 12.01 5.77 41.34
CA GLU A 104 12.21 6.21 42.73
C GLU A 104 11.63 7.55 43.21
N PHE A 105 10.49 7.47 43.91
CA PHE A 105 10.30 8.05 45.25
C PHE A 105 9.43 7.12 46.11
#